data_AF-A0A2L0F0A3-F1
#
_entry.id   AF-A0A2L0F0A3-F1
#
_cell.length_a   1.000
_cell.length_b   1.000
_cell.length_c   1.000
_cell.angle_alpha   90.00
_cell.angle_beta   90.00
_cell.angle_gamma   90.00
#
_symmetry.space_group_name_H-M   'P 1'
#
loop_
_entity.id
_entity.type
_entity.pdbx_description
1 polymer ?
#
loop_
_entity_poly.entity_id
_entity_poly.type
_entity_poly.pdbx_seq_one_letter_code
_entity_poly.pdbx_strand_id
1 'polypeptide(L)'
;MIGRRARWGLGGLVMAMAGCGPAPAPQAADGPRPEAAAQGPGASGTAGAAGGAPSAVGATGTAGAVKADEATKPAPPPKSAFTPVAQVPAEIDLRLHPVEGALLVSTNSLMTLEAEQMGSAVGVLKEGKIEFPKRLHLPGWGVAVIGVHGRYPDQLDLIATGTTGRTGVAQHHVLGAQGWVQRGSDPGLWFTGVARMGSSLVGLAGPTMIGVPRFITLRGPRVGLTITPAPKNRPCRGWEAPLPYPEAEVRPQAFGATRDGTALSYGHDCSAESALEVWKPGGKRATILPVPALSEGQIPEDARTLILPGPGEGEAWIVDGVVLRYQGGEPKKIDPPAKGAGVLTASAAPDGTLWAIADGALFARKGEAWEQAPLPDGVKAEDVAVGSDGAVWVAAGGAILKHGGASEAAGAAPGTIQLQKGPPPKPKTNRPFPKPGGPECPQNLVVLYTFSKTAPDDYDFPLTRKALKGHTEFSPARFVVTRDMGQRFFAAFVPSWALAKTLQERIKTDVQGSTPQIVCAEPEVVRELKLDLKTGEVAK
;
A
#
# COMPACT_ATOMS: atom_id res chain seq x y z
N MET A 1 17.35 62.61 21.00
CA MET A 1 17.82 62.86 19.62
C MET A 1 17.66 61.57 18.81
N ILE A 2 16.86 61.64 17.73
CA ILE A 2 16.93 60.87 16.47
C ILE A 2 16.95 59.33 16.63
N GLY A 3 15.91 58.52 16.35
CA GLY A 3 14.82 58.67 15.38
C GLY A 3 15.21 58.09 14.02
N ARG A 4 15.13 56.76 13.81
CA ARG A 4 15.18 56.15 12.46
C ARG A 4 13.99 55.20 12.26
N ARG A 5 13.07 55.64 11.40
CA ARG A 5 11.98 54.84 10.81
C ARG A 5 12.53 54.11 9.58
N ALA A 6 12.29 52.81 9.46
CA ALA A 6 12.43 52.07 8.21
C ALA A 6 11.04 51.93 7.56
N ARG A 7 10.89 52.50 6.36
CA ARG A 7 9.73 52.34 5.47
C ARG A 7 9.81 50.96 4.81
N TRP A 8 8.76 50.16 4.90
CA TRP A 8 8.53 49.03 4.00
C TRP A 8 7.61 49.51 2.86
N GLY A 9 8.12 49.42 1.63
CA GLY A 9 7.34 49.64 0.41
C GLY A 9 6.69 48.34 -0.03
N LEU A 10 5.36 48.36 -0.18
CA LEU A 10 4.58 47.34 -0.88
C LEU A 10 4.76 47.52 -2.39
N GLY A 11 5.56 46.64 -3.01
CA GLY A 11 5.56 46.44 -4.46
C GLY A 11 4.65 45.27 -4.80
N GLY A 12 3.52 45.55 -5.45
CA GLY A 12 2.59 44.54 -5.94
C GLY A 12 3.18 43.78 -7.13
N LEU A 13 3.24 42.45 -7.02
CA LEU A 13 3.59 41.56 -8.12
C LEU A 13 2.29 41.14 -8.83
N VAL A 14 2.08 41.66 -10.05
CA VAL A 14 1.02 41.19 -10.96
C VAL A 14 1.57 39.97 -11.70
N MET A 15 1.04 38.78 -11.41
CA MET A 15 1.28 37.59 -12.24
C MET A 15 0.25 37.56 -13.37
N ALA A 16 0.74 37.69 -14.60
CA ALA A 16 -0.02 37.39 -15.81
C ALA A 16 -0.03 35.86 -16.03
N MET A 17 -1.21 35.26 -16.04
CA MET A 17 -1.43 33.87 -16.46
C MET A 17 -1.46 33.82 -17.99
N ALA A 18 -0.40 33.32 -18.62
CA ALA A 18 -0.40 32.98 -20.04
C ALA A 18 -0.93 31.53 -20.19
N GLY A 19 -1.96 31.37 -21.01
CA GLY A 19 -2.59 30.08 -21.29
C GLY A 19 -1.70 29.17 -22.15
N CYS A 20 -1.55 27.92 -21.72
CA CYS A 20 -0.93 26.86 -22.51
C CYS A 20 -1.93 26.34 -23.56
N GLY A 21 -1.60 26.53 -24.84
CA GLY A 21 -2.21 25.78 -25.95
C GLY A 21 -1.63 24.35 -26.05
N PRO A 22 -2.32 23.43 -26.75
CA PRO A 22 -1.88 22.04 -26.87
C PRO A 22 -0.60 21.91 -27.72
N ALA A 23 0.33 21.10 -27.24
CA ALA A 23 1.57 20.76 -27.94
C ALA A 23 1.30 19.88 -29.17
N PRO A 24 2.01 20.07 -30.31
CA PRO A 24 1.89 19.22 -31.47
C PRO A 24 2.52 17.84 -31.22
N ALA A 25 1.91 16.80 -31.80
CA ALA A 25 2.38 15.42 -31.73
C ALA A 25 3.74 15.25 -32.43
N PRO A 26 4.66 14.43 -31.89
CA PRO A 26 5.94 14.17 -32.52
C PRO A 26 5.76 13.29 -33.77
N GLN A 27 6.33 13.76 -34.88
CA GLN A 27 6.51 12.96 -36.10
C GLN A 27 7.58 11.88 -35.88
N ALA A 28 7.26 10.65 -36.26
CA ALA A 28 8.19 9.54 -36.27
C ALA A 28 9.28 9.77 -37.34
N ALA A 29 10.54 9.72 -36.93
CA ALA A 29 11.68 9.71 -37.84
C ALA A 29 12.01 8.26 -38.21
N ASP A 30 11.90 7.93 -39.49
CA ASP A 30 12.38 6.68 -40.07
C ASP A 30 13.91 6.63 -40.04
N GLY A 31 14.47 5.67 -39.31
CA GLY A 31 15.90 5.34 -39.27
C GLY A 31 16.17 3.95 -39.87
N PRO A 32 17.33 3.74 -40.52
CA PRO A 32 17.55 2.60 -41.41
C PRO A 32 17.81 1.28 -40.67
N ARG A 33 17.29 0.22 -41.30
CA ARG A 33 17.36 -1.19 -40.91
C ARG A 33 18.78 -1.73 -41.15
N PRO A 34 19.44 -2.43 -40.20
CA PRO A 34 20.72 -3.07 -40.48
C PRO A 34 20.55 -4.37 -41.27
N GLU A 35 21.42 -4.51 -42.27
CA GLU A 35 21.61 -5.65 -43.18
C GLU A 35 21.97 -6.95 -42.46
N ALA A 36 21.43 -8.04 -43.02
CA ALA A 36 21.76 -9.41 -42.68
C ALA A 36 23.17 -9.78 -43.17
N ALA A 37 24.01 -10.28 -42.26
CA ALA A 37 25.29 -10.88 -42.62
C ALA A 37 25.12 -12.37 -42.96
N ALA A 38 25.80 -12.75 -44.03
CA ALA A 38 25.65 -13.96 -44.80
C ALA A 38 26.20 -15.24 -44.13
N GLN A 39 25.63 -16.34 -44.60
CA GLN A 39 26.08 -17.72 -44.43
C GLN A 39 27.44 -17.95 -45.14
N GLY A 40 28.29 -18.78 -44.52
CA GLY A 40 29.45 -19.39 -45.16
C GLY A 40 29.61 -20.85 -44.72
N PRO A 41 30.18 -21.75 -45.55
CA PRO A 41 29.88 -23.18 -45.51
C PRO A 41 31.05 -24.09 -45.07
N GLY A 42 30.68 -25.32 -44.72
CA GLY A 42 31.53 -26.53 -44.77
C GLY A 42 32.30 -26.86 -43.48
N ALA A 43 32.61 -28.11 -43.15
CA ALA A 43 32.24 -29.43 -43.65
C ALA A 43 32.79 -30.48 -42.66
N SER A 44 32.23 -31.69 -42.74
CA SER A 44 32.85 -33.02 -42.56
C SER A 44 33.31 -33.57 -41.19
N GLY A 45 32.81 -34.78 -40.93
CA GLY A 45 33.43 -35.85 -40.11
C GLY A 45 32.64 -36.19 -38.85
N THR A 46 32.27 -37.43 -38.52
CA THR A 46 32.53 -38.76 -39.08
C THR A 46 31.57 -39.75 -38.39
N ALA A 47 31.41 -40.92 -39.02
CA ALA A 47 30.52 -42.01 -38.69
C ALA A 47 30.55 -42.56 -37.24
N GLY A 48 29.40 -43.08 -36.82
CA GLY A 48 29.25 -44.03 -35.71
C GLY A 48 27.96 -44.83 -35.92
N ALA A 49 28.09 -46.12 -36.22
CA ALA A 49 27.03 -47.00 -36.69
C ALA A 49 26.38 -47.85 -35.58
N ALA A 50 25.14 -48.25 -35.87
CA ALA A 50 24.51 -49.56 -35.65
C ALA A 50 23.99 -49.99 -34.27
N GLY A 51 22.77 -50.55 -34.32
CA GLY A 51 22.11 -51.39 -33.29
C GLY A 51 20.78 -50.78 -32.83
N GLY A 52 19.58 -51.15 -33.28
CA GLY A 52 19.11 -52.41 -33.86
C GLY A 52 18.41 -53.26 -32.79
N ALA A 53 17.13 -53.01 -32.52
CA ALA A 53 16.22 -53.97 -31.89
C ALA A 53 14.75 -53.60 -32.19
N PRO A 54 13.97 -54.46 -32.87
CA PRO A 54 12.53 -54.32 -32.99
C PRO A 54 11.84 -55.04 -31.81
N SER A 55 11.02 -54.31 -31.05
CA SER A 55 10.13 -54.94 -30.08
C SER A 55 8.87 -55.43 -30.78
N ALA A 56 8.61 -56.72 -30.56
CA ALA A 56 7.59 -57.53 -31.19
C ALA A 56 6.16 -57.07 -30.85
N VAL A 57 5.32 -57.18 -31.89
CA VAL A 57 3.87 -57.23 -31.82
C VAL A 57 3.48 -58.57 -31.19
N GLY A 58 2.82 -58.54 -30.03
CA GLY A 58 2.28 -59.69 -29.32
C GLY A 58 0.80 -59.48 -29.00
N ALA A 59 -0.01 -60.45 -29.39
CA ALA A 59 -1.45 -60.37 -29.57
C ALA A 59 -2.29 -60.59 -28.29
N THR A 60 -3.61 -60.48 -28.49
CA THR A 60 -4.73 -61.08 -27.70
C THR A 60 -4.92 -60.51 -26.28
N GLY A 61 -6.03 -59.86 -25.95
CA GLY A 61 -7.40 -60.31 -26.23
C GLY A 61 -8.00 -60.85 -24.94
N THR A 62 -8.41 -59.96 -24.04
CA THR A 62 -9.38 -60.25 -22.99
C THR A 62 -10.16 -58.97 -22.72
N ALA A 63 -11.37 -58.90 -23.27
CA ALA A 63 -12.37 -57.92 -22.91
C ALA A 63 -12.85 -58.24 -21.49
N GLY A 64 -12.05 -57.87 -20.49
CA GLY A 64 -12.49 -57.80 -19.11
C GLY A 64 -13.43 -56.62 -18.98
N ALA A 65 -14.65 -56.87 -18.50
CA ALA A 65 -15.60 -55.83 -18.15
C ALA A 65 -14.91 -54.82 -17.24
N VAL A 66 -14.64 -53.61 -17.77
CA VAL A 66 -14.23 -52.45 -16.99
C VAL A 66 -15.42 -52.15 -16.08
N LYS A 67 -15.36 -52.66 -14.84
CA LYS A 67 -16.22 -52.14 -13.77
C LYS A 67 -16.01 -50.65 -13.81
N ALA A 68 -17.10 -49.89 -13.98
CA ALA A 68 -17.06 -48.44 -13.84
C ALA A 68 -16.38 -48.15 -12.51
N ASP A 69 -15.13 -47.70 -12.58
CA ASP A 69 -14.33 -47.35 -11.42
C ASP A 69 -15.16 -46.33 -10.64
N GLU A 70 -15.61 -46.76 -9.47
CA GLU A 70 -16.34 -45.97 -8.52
C GLU A 70 -15.46 -44.76 -8.21
N ALA A 71 -15.77 -43.62 -8.86
CA ALA A 71 -14.98 -42.41 -8.81
C ALA A 71 -14.66 -42.12 -7.34
N THR A 72 -13.40 -42.33 -6.97
CA THR A 72 -12.98 -42.30 -5.57
C THR A 72 -13.38 -40.94 -5.02
N LYS A 73 -14.31 -40.95 -4.05
CA LYS A 73 -14.82 -39.72 -3.46
C LYS A 73 -13.61 -38.87 -3.07
N PRO A 74 -13.49 -37.62 -3.56
CA PRO A 74 -12.33 -36.79 -3.28
C PRO A 74 -12.12 -36.71 -1.77
N ALA A 75 -10.88 -36.91 -1.33
CA ALA A 75 -10.53 -36.81 0.09
C ALA A 75 -11.01 -35.45 0.62
N PRO A 76 -11.55 -35.38 1.85
CA PRO A 76 -11.96 -34.11 2.42
C PRO A 76 -10.76 -33.15 2.47
N PRO A 77 -10.99 -31.83 2.28
CA PRO A 77 -9.92 -30.86 2.31
C PRO A 77 -9.17 -30.93 3.66
N PRO A 78 -7.85 -30.71 3.68
CA PRO A 78 -7.07 -30.73 4.90
C PRO A 78 -7.60 -29.67 5.87
N LYS A 79 -7.75 -30.04 7.14
CA LYS A 79 -8.18 -29.09 8.18
C LYS A 79 -7.11 -28.01 8.37
N SER A 80 -7.55 -26.76 8.51
CA SER A 80 -6.64 -25.65 8.82
C SER A 80 -5.94 -25.86 10.16
N ALA A 81 -4.62 -25.60 10.18
CA ALA A 81 -3.83 -25.59 11.40
C ALA A 81 -3.85 -24.23 12.13
N PHE A 82 -4.55 -23.25 11.56
CA PHE A 82 -4.67 -21.91 12.09
C PHE A 82 -5.91 -21.78 12.97
N THR A 83 -5.73 -21.19 14.14
CA THR A 83 -6.83 -20.96 15.09
C THR A 83 -7.17 -19.47 15.13
N PRO A 84 -8.45 -19.08 15.01
CA PRO A 84 -8.84 -17.69 15.19
C PRO A 84 -8.59 -17.24 16.63
N VAL A 85 -7.92 -16.11 16.78
CA VAL A 85 -7.57 -15.52 18.08
C VAL A 85 -8.24 -14.17 18.32
N ALA A 86 -8.65 -13.44 17.29
CA ALA A 86 -9.42 -12.20 17.45
C ALA A 86 -10.28 -11.91 16.22
N GLN A 87 -11.40 -11.22 16.42
CA GLN A 87 -12.18 -10.64 15.33
C GLN A 87 -11.59 -9.28 14.93
N VAL A 88 -11.55 -9.03 13.63
CA VAL A 88 -11.19 -7.75 13.00
C VAL A 88 -12.48 -7.11 12.48
N PRO A 89 -12.74 -5.83 12.78
CA PRO A 89 -13.83 -5.08 12.16
C PRO A 89 -13.68 -5.04 10.64
N ALA A 90 -14.76 -5.28 9.90
CA ALA A 90 -14.74 -5.43 8.43
C ALA A 90 -14.28 -4.15 7.69
N GLU A 91 -14.32 -3.00 8.35
CA GLU A 91 -13.96 -1.70 7.81
C GLU A 91 -12.46 -1.37 7.97
N ILE A 92 -11.70 -2.22 8.65
CA ILE A 92 -10.30 -1.94 9.01
C ILE A 92 -9.37 -2.79 8.14
N ASP A 93 -8.66 -2.11 7.24
CA ASP A 93 -7.44 -2.66 6.64
C ASP A 93 -6.29 -2.53 7.65
N LEU A 94 -5.65 -3.66 7.96
CA LEU A 94 -4.66 -3.75 9.02
C LEU A 94 -3.33 -4.33 8.58
N ARG A 95 -2.30 -4.05 9.36
CA ARG A 95 -0.98 -4.69 9.28
C ARG A 95 -0.59 -5.29 10.61
N LEU A 96 0.09 -6.43 10.56
CA LEU A 96 0.55 -7.20 11.69
C LEU A 96 2.01 -6.88 12.00
N HIS A 97 2.28 -6.54 13.25
CA HIS A 97 3.63 -6.21 13.74
C HIS A 97 3.92 -7.02 15.01
N PRO A 98 4.40 -8.28 14.87
CA PRO A 98 4.80 -9.05 16.02
C PRO A 98 6.06 -8.43 16.64
N VAL A 99 6.00 -8.19 17.95
CA VAL A 99 7.08 -7.65 18.75
C VAL A 99 7.33 -8.57 19.94
N GLU A 100 8.44 -8.38 20.66
CA GLU A 100 8.68 -9.17 21.87
C GLU A 100 7.54 -8.90 22.88
N GLY A 101 6.81 -9.95 23.25
CA GLY A 101 5.74 -9.93 24.23
C GLY A 101 4.33 -9.59 23.71
N ALA A 102 4.15 -9.23 22.43
CA ALA A 102 2.81 -8.89 21.90
C ALA A 102 2.71 -9.01 20.37
N LEU A 103 1.47 -9.11 19.88
CA LEU A 103 1.12 -8.77 18.51
C LEU A 103 0.51 -7.38 18.49
N LEU A 104 1.13 -6.46 17.75
CA LEU A 104 0.56 -5.16 17.47
C LEU A 104 -0.11 -5.16 16.08
N VAL A 105 -1.12 -4.33 15.93
CA VAL A 105 -1.91 -4.21 14.71
C VAL A 105 -1.99 -2.74 14.34
N SER A 106 -1.56 -2.33 13.15
CA SER A 106 -1.72 -0.95 12.69
C SER A 106 -2.78 -0.83 11.61
N THR A 107 -3.55 0.24 11.58
CA THR A 107 -4.46 0.50 10.46
C THR A 107 -3.74 1.14 9.28
N ASN A 108 -4.10 0.78 8.06
CA ASN A 108 -3.60 1.43 6.84
C ASN A 108 -4.42 2.67 6.47
N SER A 109 -5.70 2.65 6.81
CA SER A 109 -6.63 3.75 6.56
C SER A 109 -6.84 4.59 7.79
N LEU A 110 -7.20 5.86 7.57
CA LEU A 110 -7.65 6.78 8.62
C LEU A 110 -8.89 6.18 9.27
N MET A 111 -8.78 5.85 10.55
CA MET A 111 -9.94 5.48 11.35
C MET A 111 -10.55 6.74 11.94
N THR A 112 -11.86 6.92 11.73
CA THR A 112 -12.66 7.81 12.58
C THR A 112 -13.14 6.99 13.77
N LEU A 113 -12.45 7.10 14.91
CA LEU A 113 -12.97 6.61 16.18
C LEU A 113 -13.57 7.81 16.92
N GLU A 114 -14.82 7.69 17.37
CA GLU A 114 -15.45 8.63 18.31
C GLU A 114 -15.44 10.11 17.87
N ALA A 115 -15.65 10.38 16.58
CA ALA A 115 -15.68 11.73 15.99
C ALA A 115 -14.35 12.52 16.02
N GLU A 116 -13.25 11.92 16.50
CA GLU A 116 -11.92 12.48 16.34
C GLU A 116 -11.30 11.97 15.03
N GLN A 117 -10.87 12.91 14.17
CA GLN A 117 -10.16 12.56 12.95
C GLN A 117 -8.74 12.12 13.33
N MET A 118 -8.56 10.82 13.49
CA MET A 118 -7.27 10.26 13.88
C MET A 118 -6.48 9.78 12.68
N GLY A 119 -5.16 9.88 12.80
CA GLY A 119 -4.22 9.20 11.93
C GLY A 119 -4.35 7.68 12.06
N SER A 120 -3.35 6.94 11.59
CA SER A 120 -3.33 5.50 11.79
C SER A 120 -3.27 5.15 13.27
N ALA A 121 -4.04 4.15 13.68
CA ALA A 121 -4.07 3.67 15.05
C ALA A 121 -3.23 2.41 15.17
N VAL A 122 -2.51 2.26 16.28
CA VAL A 122 -1.86 1.00 16.64
C VAL A 122 -2.64 0.36 17.78
N GLY A 123 -3.16 -0.83 17.53
CA GLY A 123 -3.82 -1.69 18.50
C GLY A 123 -2.90 -2.79 19.02
N VAL A 124 -3.28 -3.38 20.13
CA VAL A 124 -2.62 -4.50 20.79
C VAL A 124 -3.60 -5.65 20.84
N LEU A 125 -3.18 -6.85 20.40
CA LEU A 125 -3.96 -8.06 20.63
C LEU A 125 -3.83 -8.47 22.10
N LYS A 126 -4.94 -8.42 22.85
CA LYS A 126 -5.03 -8.83 24.25
C LYS A 126 -6.29 -9.65 24.47
N GLU A 127 -6.13 -10.85 25.04
CA GLU A 127 -7.26 -11.72 25.43
C GLU A 127 -8.29 -11.93 24.31
N GLY A 128 -7.79 -12.06 23.08
CA GLY A 128 -8.58 -12.25 21.87
C GLY A 128 -9.37 -11.04 21.36
N LYS A 129 -9.03 -9.85 21.83
CA LYS A 129 -9.55 -8.57 21.33
C LYS A 129 -8.39 -7.68 20.87
N ILE A 130 -8.65 -6.87 19.85
CA ILE A 130 -7.73 -5.81 19.42
C ILE A 130 -8.14 -4.54 20.16
N GLU A 131 -7.33 -4.13 21.13
CA GLU A 131 -7.52 -2.89 21.86
C GLU A 131 -6.73 -1.76 21.19
N PHE A 132 -7.37 -0.64 20.87
CA PHE A 132 -6.71 0.56 20.31
C PHE A 132 -6.60 1.66 21.39
N PRO A 133 -5.72 1.51 22.39
CA PRO A 133 -5.62 2.47 23.48
C PRO A 133 -5.18 3.84 22.95
N LYS A 134 -5.75 4.93 23.48
CA LYS A 134 -5.45 6.31 23.04
C LYS A 134 -3.96 6.65 23.00
N ARG A 135 -3.18 6.10 23.94
CA ARG A 135 -1.72 6.27 23.99
C ARG A 135 -0.97 5.73 22.76
N LEU A 136 -1.57 4.84 21.98
CA LEU A 136 -0.97 4.24 20.78
C LEU A 136 -1.52 4.84 19.46
N HIS A 137 -2.35 5.87 19.54
CA HIS A 137 -2.80 6.60 18.36
C HIS A 137 -1.68 7.48 17.83
N LEU A 138 -1.45 7.45 16.51
CA LEU A 138 -0.44 8.30 15.90
C LEU A 138 -1.02 9.67 15.58
N PRO A 139 -0.31 10.76 15.95
CA PRO A 139 -0.67 12.08 15.48
C PRO A 139 -0.36 12.21 13.99
N GLY A 140 -1.18 12.97 13.28
CA GLY A 140 -0.91 13.36 11.89
C GLY A 140 -1.84 12.71 10.88
N TRP A 141 -1.74 13.20 9.65
CA TRP A 141 -2.63 12.85 8.57
C TRP A 141 -1.94 11.90 7.58
N GLY A 142 -2.63 10.83 7.18
CA GLY A 142 -2.17 9.89 6.16
C GLY A 142 -0.85 9.18 6.50
N VAL A 143 -0.65 8.82 7.77
CA VAL A 143 0.56 8.15 8.25
C VAL A 143 0.43 6.63 8.06
N ALA A 144 1.27 6.00 7.26
CA ALA A 144 1.39 4.55 7.15
C ALA A 144 2.51 4.03 8.06
N VAL A 145 2.22 3.01 8.87
CA VAL A 145 3.22 2.33 9.69
C VAL A 145 4.05 1.40 8.80
N ILE A 146 5.35 1.66 8.75
CA ILE A 146 6.32 0.85 7.99
C ILE A 146 6.78 -0.34 8.83
N GLY A 147 6.98 -0.15 10.13
CA GLY A 147 7.33 -1.22 11.05
C GLY A 147 7.28 -0.80 12.50
N VAL A 148 7.09 -1.77 13.39
CA VAL A 148 7.21 -1.60 14.84
C VAL A 148 8.25 -2.58 15.36
N HIS A 149 9.20 -2.09 16.16
CA HIS A 149 10.35 -2.87 16.61
C HIS A 149 10.55 -2.75 18.13
N GLY A 150 11.00 -3.83 18.75
CA GLY A 150 11.39 -3.88 20.16
C GLY A 150 10.46 -4.74 21.01
N ARG A 151 10.20 -4.29 22.25
CA ARG A 151 9.44 -5.03 23.26
C ARG A 151 8.27 -4.22 23.77
N TYR A 152 7.10 -4.82 23.81
CA TYR A 152 5.91 -4.21 24.41
C TYR A 152 5.82 -4.56 25.91
N PRO A 153 5.42 -3.63 26.79
CA PRO A 153 5.02 -2.24 26.51
C PRO A 153 6.15 -1.20 26.57
N ASP A 154 7.37 -1.60 26.94
CA ASP A 154 8.35 -0.63 27.46
C ASP A 154 9.32 -0.04 26.42
N GLN A 155 9.60 -0.75 25.32
CA GLN A 155 10.72 -0.42 24.44
C GLN A 155 10.38 -0.56 22.95
N LEU A 156 9.30 0.09 22.52
CA LEU A 156 8.90 0.13 21.11
C LEU A 156 9.47 1.34 20.36
N ASP A 157 10.05 1.08 19.19
CA ASP A 157 10.18 2.06 18.11
C ASP A 157 9.05 1.82 17.11
N LEU A 158 8.42 2.90 16.65
CA LEU A 158 7.50 2.89 15.52
C LEU A 158 8.06 3.75 14.41
N ILE A 159 8.17 3.16 13.22
CA ILE A 159 8.68 3.80 12.03
C ILE A 159 7.51 3.97 11.09
N ALA A 160 7.27 5.22 10.68
CA ALA A 160 6.14 5.55 9.84
C ALA A 160 6.53 6.51 8.73
N THR A 161 5.75 6.46 7.66
CA THR A 161 5.83 7.39 6.54
C THR A 161 4.47 8.03 6.37
N GLY A 162 4.39 9.35 6.21
CA GLY A 162 3.11 10.04 6.08
C GLY A 162 3.15 11.20 5.12
N THR A 163 2.16 12.07 5.17
CA THR A 163 2.17 13.31 4.39
C THR A 163 1.66 14.48 5.22
N THR A 164 2.29 15.63 5.02
CA THR A 164 1.80 16.91 5.57
C THR A 164 0.66 17.51 4.73
N GLY A 165 0.19 16.80 3.70
CA GLY A 165 -0.69 17.31 2.65
C GLY A 165 0.05 18.02 1.52
N ARG A 166 1.33 18.37 1.71
CA ARG A 166 2.17 19.02 0.69
C ARG A 166 3.41 18.20 0.33
N THR A 167 3.98 17.54 1.31
CA THR A 167 5.18 16.72 1.14
C THR A 167 5.10 15.50 2.05
N GLY A 168 5.79 14.43 1.68
CA GLY A 168 5.89 13.28 2.54
C GLY A 168 6.72 13.56 3.78
N VAL A 169 6.58 12.72 4.79
CA VAL A 169 7.34 12.82 6.03
C VAL A 169 7.76 11.44 6.50
N ALA A 170 9.05 11.29 6.82
CA ALA A 170 9.59 10.12 7.49
C ALA A 170 9.56 10.40 9.00
N GLN A 171 8.90 9.54 9.78
CA GLN A 171 8.68 9.74 11.21
C GLN A 171 9.21 8.54 12.01
N HIS A 172 9.92 8.85 13.10
CA HIS A 172 10.35 7.87 14.09
C HIS A 172 9.76 8.25 15.43
N HIS A 173 9.01 7.32 16.02
CA HIS A 173 8.39 7.44 17.33
C HIS A 173 8.97 6.40 18.27
N VAL A 174 9.04 6.72 19.56
CA VAL A 174 9.28 5.76 20.62
C VAL A 174 8.10 5.75 21.57
N LEU A 175 7.75 4.59 22.11
CA LEU A 175 6.67 4.50 23.10
C LEU A 175 7.19 4.99 24.46
N GLY A 176 6.58 6.05 24.99
CA GLY A 176 6.77 6.51 26.37
C GLY A 176 5.54 6.20 27.25
N ALA A 177 5.61 6.58 28.52
CA ALA A 177 4.52 6.32 29.49
C ALA A 177 3.15 6.88 29.06
N GLN A 178 3.15 8.05 28.41
CA GLN A 178 1.93 8.75 27.94
C GLN A 178 1.56 8.43 26.48
N GLY A 179 2.35 7.60 25.79
CA GLY A 179 2.14 7.27 24.38
C GLY A 179 3.34 7.56 23.49
N TRP A 180 3.09 7.67 22.18
CA TRP A 180 4.15 7.89 21.20
C TRP A 180 4.83 9.25 21.37
N VAL A 181 6.15 9.22 21.58
CA VAL A 181 7.03 10.39 21.58
C VAL A 181 7.79 10.41 20.27
N GLN A 182 7.57 11.44 19.46
CA GLN A 182 8.30 11.60 18.20
C GLN A 182 9.77 11.94 18.47
N ARG A 183 10.69 11.12 17.97
CA ARG A 183 12.14 11.32 18.04
C ARG A 183 12.69 12.01 16.80
N GLY A 184 12.11 11.74 15.64
CA GLY A 184 12.53 12.29 14.36
C GLY A 184 11.35 12.60 13.45
N SER A 185 11.47 13.69 12.70
CA SER A 185 10.58 14.07 11.61
C SER A 185 11.42 14.65 10.49
N ASP A 186 11.37 14.03 9.32
CA ASP A 186 12.05 14.55 8.14
C ASP A 186 11.03 14.83 7.03
N PRO A 187 10.51 16.06 6.94
CA PRO A 187 9.69 16.49 5.82
C PRO A 187 10.47 16.38 4.50
N GLY A 188 9.80 15.97 3.43
CA GLY A 188 10.42 15.71 2.13
C GLY A 188 10.96 14.29 1.95
N LEU A 189 10.93 13.46 2.99
CA LEU A 189 11.42 12.08 2.94
C LEU A 189 10.32 11.07 3.26
N TRP A 190 10.54 9.82 2.85
CA TRP A 190 9.80 8.64 3.26
C TRP A 190 10.74 7.51 3.62
N PHE A 191 10.40 6.72 4.64
CA PHE A 191 11.13 5.48 4.90
C PHE A 191 10.79 4.43 3.84
N THR A 192 11.81 3.88 3.18
CA THR A 192 11.67 2.76 2.25
C THR A 192 11.81 1.41 2.96
N GLY A 193 12.34 1.41 4.18
CA GLY A 193 12.44 0.21 5.00
C GLY A 193 13.32 0.42 6.22
N VAL A 194 13.46 -0.64 7.02
CA VAL A 194 14.20 -0.66 8.27
C VAL A 194 15.01 -1.95 8.35
N ALA A 195 16.24 -1.84 8.80
CA ALA A 195 17.16 -2.95 8.97
C ALA A 195 17.72 -2.99 10.39
N ARG A 196 17.89 -4.20 10.93
CA ARG A 196 18.70 -4.41 12.12
C ARG A 196 20.12 -4.75 11.70
N MET A 197 21.08 -3.96 12.17
CA MET A 197 22.50 -4.11 11.86
C MET A 197 23.27 -4.24 13.18
N GLY A 198 23.46 -5.49 13.63
CA GLY A 198 23.95 -5.76 14.97
C GLY A 198 22.98 -5.24 16.05
N SER A 199 23.45 -4.32 16.88
CA SER A 199 22.64 -3.67 17.92
C SER A 199 21.92 -2.40 17.44
N SER A 200 22.14 -1.99 16.19
CA SER A 200 21.55 -0.78 15.63
C SER A 200 20.28 -1.07 14.85
N LEU A 201 19.30 -0.17 14.97
CA LEU A 201 18.15 -0.09 14.07
C LEU A 201 18.40 1.06 13.11
N VAL A 202 18.38 0.78 11.81
CA VAL A 202 18.71 1.75 10.75
C VAL A 202 17.53 1.83 9.80
N GLY A 203 17.03 3.03 9.53
CA GLY A 203 16.10 3.29 8.45
C GLY A 203 16.82 3.84 7.22
N LEU A 204 16.35 3.47 6.03
CA LEU A 204 16.70 4.17 4.79
C LEU A 204 15.54 5.10 4.43
N ALA A 205 15.82 6.39 4.39
CA ALA A 205 14.85 7.41 4.00
C ALA A 205 15.16 7.87 2.56
N GLY A 206 14.20 7.71 1.65
CA GLY A 206 14.25 8.22 0.28
C GLY A 206 13.50 9.55 0.13
N PRO A 207 13.80 10.36 -0.90
CA PRO A 207 13.08 11.60 -1.16
C PRO A 207 11.66 11.33 -1.69
N THR A 208 10.69 12.15 -1.28
CA THR A 208 9.31 12.06 -1.79
C THR A 208 9.16 12.67 -3.17
N MET A 209 9.95 13.71 -3.45
CA MET A 209 10.00 14.37 -4.77
C MET A 209 11.45 14.67 -5.15
N ILE A 210 12.15 15.45 -4.32
CA ILE A 210 13.52 15.92 -4.59
C ILE A 210 14.37 15.66 -3.34
N GLY A 211 15.57 15.14 -3.53
CA GLY A 211 16.54 14.94 -2.46
C GLY A 211 17.41 13.72 -2.71
N VAL A 212 18.28 13.41 -1.75
CA VAL A 212 19.16 12.24 -1.80
C VAL A 212 18.73 11.27 -0.71
N PRO A 213 18.59 9.97 -1.02
CA PRO A 213 18.38 8.95 0.00
C PRO A 213 19.46 9.01 1.08
N ARG A 214 19.10 8.75 2.33
CA ARG A 214 20.06 8.74 3.44
C ARG A 214 19.69 7.73 4.51
N PHE A 215 20.72 7.23 5.18
CA PHE A 215 20.58 6.37 6.34
C PHE A 215 20.35 7.17 7.61
N ILE A 216 19.41 6.70 8.43
CA ILE A 216 19.10 7.26 9.73
C ILE A 216 19.28 6.15 10.76
N THR A 217 20.21 6.31 11.70
CA THR A 217 20.31 5.40 12.85
C THR A 217 19.20 5.78 13.84
N LEU A 218 18.21 4.91 13.97
CA LEU A 218 17.01 5.10 14.80
C LEU A 218 17.27 4.68 16.25
N ARG A 219 18.06 3.62 16.45
CA ARG A 219 18.48 3.10 17.76
C ARG A 219 19.89 2.52 17.67
N GLY A 220 20.64 2.57 18.76
CA GLY A 220 21.97 1.95 18.87
C GLY A 220 23.13 2.80 18.31
N PRO A 221 24.34 2.24 18.19
CA PRO A 221 25.50 2.92 17.63
C PRO A 221 25.26 3.42 16.20
N ARG A 222 25.84 4.58 15.86
CA ARG A 222 25.73 5.15 14.52
C ARG A 222 26.32 4.21 13.47
N VAL A 223 25.54 3.90 12.44
CA VAL A 223 26.00 3.10 11.30
C VAL A 223 26.44 4.04 10.16
N GLY A 224 27.63 3.80 9.61
CA GLY A 224 28.28 4.67 8.63
C GLY A 224 28.16 4.22 7.17
N LEU A 225 26.95 3.88 6.72
CA LEU A 225 26.68 3.51 5.33
C LEU A 225 26.68 4.73 4.40
N THR A 226 27.12 4.54 3.16
CA THR A 226 27.13 5.57 2.11
C THR A 226 26.37 5.06 0.90
N ILE A 227 25.42 5.86 0.41
CA ILE A 227 24.69 5.61 -0.84
C ILE A 227 25.63 5.82 -2.02
N THR A 228 25.59 4.92 -2.98
CA THR A 228 26.38 5.01 -4.22
C THR A 228 25.77 6.10 -5.12
N PRO A 229 26.52 7.15 -5.47
CA PRO A 229 26.01 8.20 -6.35
C PRO A 229 25.94 7.71 -7.80
N ALA A 230 24.94 8.17 -8.53
CA ALA A 230 24.77 7.89 -9.95
C ALA A 230 26.01 8.34 -10.76
N PRO A 231 26.34 7.62 -11.84
CA PRO A 231 27.43 8.02 -12.74
C PRO A 231 27.18 9.40 -13.35
N LYS A 232 28.12 10.34 -13.17
CA LYS A 232 28.00 11.72 -13.69
C LYS A 232 27.83 11.82 -15.21
N ASN A 233 28.26 10.81 -15.94
CA ASN A 233 28.26 10.75 -17.40
C ASN A 233 26.98 10.13 -17.99
N ARG A 234 26.03 9.69 -17.16
CA ARG A 234 24.79 9.05 -17.62
C ARG A 234 23.60 9.56 -16.80
N PRO A 235 22.72 10.42 -17.35
CA PRO A 235 21.54 10.87 -16.63
C PRO A 235 20.62 9.67 -16.36
N CYS A 236 19.99 9.63 -15.19
CA CYS A 236 19.07 8.56 -14.83
C CYS A 236 17.76 8.72 -15.62
N ARG A 237 17.36 7.66 -16.34
CA ARG A 237 16.20 7.66 -17.23
C ARG A 237 14.91 7.75 -16.41
N GLY A 238 13.96 8.57 -16.86
CA GLY A 238 12.65 8.70 -16.20
C GLY A 238 12.63 9.64 -14.99
N TRP A 239 13.72 10.37 -14.74
CA TRP A 239 13.79 11.42 -13.73
C TRP A 239 13.63 12.76 -14.44
N GLU A 240 12.55 13.48 -14.14
CA GLU A 240 12.25 14.76 -14.79
C GLU A 240 13.25 15.83 -14.34
N ALA A 241 14.06 16.31 -15.30
CA ALA A 241 15.07 17.36 -15.19
C ALA A 241 16.30 17.04 -14.29
N PRO A 242 17.51 17.49 -14.67
CA PRO A 242 18.70 17.32 -13.85
C PRO A 242 18.51 17.99 -12.49
N LEU A 243 18.54 17.20 -11.42
CA LEU A 243 18.45 17.70 -10.06
C LEU A 243 19.76 18.39 -9.65
N PRO A 244 19.72 19.42 -8.78
CA PRO A 244 20.92 20.10 -8.29
C PRO A 244 21.76 19.25 -7.32
N TYR A 245 21.37 18.00 -7.06
CA TYR A 245 22.02 17.09 -6.13
C TYR A 245 22.46 15.81 -6.85
N PRO A 246 23.56 15.16 -6.43
CA PRO A 246 23.96 13.88 -7.00
C PRO A 246 22.86 12.85 -6.75
N GLU A 247 22.31 12.29 -7.83
CA GLU A 247 21.31 11.23 -7.78
C GLU A 247 21.91 9.96 -7.16
N ALA A 248 21.08 9.13 -6.54
CA ALA A 248 21.51 7.80 -6.13
C ALA A 248 21.53 6.88 -7.35
N GLU A 249 22.53 6.01 -7.46
CA GLU A 249 22.59 5.05 -8.57
C GLU A 249 21.43 4.06 -8.53
N VAL A 250 20.92 3.74 -7.33
CA VAL A 250 19.71 2.95 -7.11
C VAL A 250 18.68 3.78 -6.34
N ARG A 251 17.47 3.91 -6.89
CA ARG A 251 16.31 4.50 -6.21
C ARG A 251 15.69 3.46 -5.28
N PRO A 252 15.82 3.59 -3.95
CA PRO A 252 15.33 2.57 -3.04
C PRO A 252 13.80 2.49 -3.04
N GLN A 253 13.28 1.27 -3.05
CA GLN A 253 11.87 0.93 -2.81
C GLN A 253 11.71 0.08 -1.55
N ALA A 254 12.70 -0.76 -1.24
CA ALA A 254 12.76 -1.52 0.00
C ALA A 254 14.15 -1.46 0.63
N PHE A 255 14.20 -1.56 1.96
CA PHE A 255 15.44 -1.64 2.72
C PHE A 255 15.32 -2.67 3.83
N GLY A 256 16.36 -3.49 4.00
CA GLY A 256 16.42 -4.52 5.02
C GLY A 256 17.85 -5.03 5.22
N ALA A 257 17.99 -6.09 6.01
CA ALA A 257 19.28 -6.75 6.21
C ALA A 257 19.13 -8.26 6.36
N THR A 258 20.20 -8.96 6.05
CA THR A 258 20.44 -10.36 6.43
C THR A 258 20.68 -10.46 7.94
N ARG A 259 20.81 -11.68 8.47
CA ARG A 259 21.05 -11.92 9.90
C ARG A 259 22.45 -11.52 10.35
N ASP A 260 23.45 -11.66 9.47
CA ASP A 260 24.84 -11.22 9.72
C ASP A 260 25.03 -9.70 9.64
N GLY A 261 23.97 -8.96 9.31
CA GLY A 261 24.00 -7.50 9.21
C GLY A 261 24.48 -6.96 7.87
N THR A 262 24.52 -7.78 6.81
CA THR A 262 24.60 -7.28 5.44
C THR A 262 23.35 -6.45 5.17
N ALA A 263 23.51 -5.17 4.85
CA ALA A 263 22.39 -4.30 4.49
C ALA A 263 22.13 -4.37 2.99
N LEU A 264 20.86 -4.29 2.62
CA LEU A 264 20.39 -4.39 1.25
C LEU A 264 19.37 -3.28 0.99
N SER A 265 19.51 -2.62 -0.15
CA SER A 265 18.53 -1.69 -0.70
C SER A 265 18.12 -2.19 -2.08
N TYR A 266 16.84 -2.44 -2.28
CA TYR A 266 16.28 -2.91 -3.53
C TYR A 266 15.47 -1.78 -4.18
N GLY A 267 15.61 -1.62 -5.50
CA GLY A 267 14.81 -0.70 -6.27
C GLY A 267 15.26 -0.62 -7.72
N HIS A 268 15.24 0.58 -8.31
CA HIS A 268 15.54 0.78 -9.73
C HIS A 268 16.81 1.57 -9.94
N ASP A 269 17.67 1.14 -10.87
CA ASP A 269 18.88 1.85 -11.26
C ASP A 269 18.59 3.06 -12.18
N CYS A 270 19.64 3.75 -12.62
CA CYS A 270 19.55 4.85 -13.58
C CYS A 270 19.10 4.42 -14.99
N SER A 271 19.05 3.13 -15.29
CA SER A 271 18.48 2.57 -16.52
C SER A 271 16.99 2.24 -16.37
N ALA A 272 16.42 2.43 -15.18
CA ALA A 272 15.11 1.94 -14.76
C ALA A 272 15.01 0.40 -14.72
N GLU A 273 16.14 -0.29 -14.58
CA GLU A 273 16.20 -1.73 -14.35
C GLU A 273 16.24 -2.02 -12.85
N SER A 274 15.70 -3.16 -12.42
CA SER A 274 15.79 -3.55 -11.01
C SER A 274 17.26 -3.79 -10.62
N ALA A 275 17.65 -3.25 -9.48
CA ALA A 275 19.00 -3.37 -8.94
C ALA A 275 18.99 -3.54 -7.42
N LEU A 276 20.07 -4.13 -6.91
CA LEU A 276 20.29 -4.38 -5.51
C LEU A 276 21.59 -3.71 -5.08
N GLU A 277 21.51 -2.76 -4.16
CA GLU A 277 22.66 -2.12 -3.55
C GLU A 277 22.97 -2.82 -2.21
N VAL A 278 24.18 -3.35 -2.06
CA VAL A 278 24.57 -4.25 -0.96
C VAL A 278 25.76 -3.72 -0.18
N TRP A 279 25.62 -3.57 1.14
CA TRP A 279 26.70 -3.25 2.07
C TRP A 279 27.02 -4.46 2.93
N LYS A 280 28.21 -5.04 2.75
CA LYS A 280 28.73 -6.13 3.61
C LYS A 280 28.79 -5.69 5.08
N PRO A 281 28.77 -6.62 6.05
CA PRO A 281 28.83 -6.28 7.47
C PRO A 281 30.05 -5.40 7.78
N GLY A 282 29.82 -4.25 8.42
CA GLY A 282 30.85 -3.25 8.73
C GLY A 282 31.37 -2.43 7.54
N GLY A 283 30.97 -2.76 6.30
CA GLY A 283 31.31 -2.03 5.09
C GLY A 283 30.59 -0.68 5.01
N LYS A 284 31.29 0.34 4.49
CA LYS A 284 30.70 1.68 4.28
C LYS A 284 30.20 1.92 2.86
N ARG A 285 30.82 1.23 1.88
CA ARG A 285 30.50 1.35 0.45
C ARG A 285 29.71 0.15 -0.01
N ALA A 286 28.77 0.37 -0.91
CA ALA A 286 27.98 -0.70 -1.47
C ALA A 286 28.67 -1.36 -2.66
N THR A 287 28.13 -2.50 -3.06
CA THR A 287 28.25 -3.06 -4.41
C THR A 287 26.86 -3.08 -5.03
N ILE A 288 26.73 -2.66 -6.29
CA ILE A 288 25.47 -2.72 -7.03
C ILE A 288 25.45 -3.99 -7.84
N LEU A 289 24.38 -4.74 -7.69
CA LEU A 289 24.16 -6.02 -8.35
C LEU A 289 22.94 -5.89 -9.26
N PRO A 290 23.03 -6.36 -10.51
CA PRO A 290 21.86 -6.46 -11.37
C PRO A 290 20.89 -7.47 -10.78
N VAL A 291 19.60 -7.17 -10.86
CA VAL A 291 18.54 -8.11 -10.50
C VAL A 291 18.04 -8.78 -11.78
N PRO A 292 17.86 -10.11 -11.81
CA PRO A 292 17.28 -10.78 -12.97
C PRO A 292 15.96 -10.13 -13.37
N ALA A 293 15.71 -9.99 -14.67
CA ALA A 293 14.48 -9.40 -15.19
C ALA A 293 13.26 -10.06 -14.53
N LEU A 294 12.47 -9.23 -13.85
CA LEU A 294 11.18 -9.65 -13.34
C LEU A 294 10.27 -9.88 -14.54
N SER A 295 9.61 -11.04 -14.58
CA SER A 295 8.73 -11.39 -15.70
C SER A 295 7.65 -10.33 -15.88
N GLU A 296 7.21 -10.08 -17.12
CA GLU A 296 6.21 -9.06 -17.52
C GLU A 296 4.79 -9.26 -16.94
N GLY A 297 4.65 -10.08 -15.91
CA GLY A 297 3.39 -10.20 -15.18
C GLY A 297 3.04 -8.87 -14.51
N GLN A 298 1.75 -8.52 -14.54
CA GLN A 298 1.24 -7.38 -13.80
C GLN A 298 1.50 -7.60 -12.31
N ILE A 299 2.35 -6.75 -11.71
CA ILE A 299 2.53 -6.71 -10.26
C ILE A 299 1.19 -6.28 -9.65
N PRO A 300 0.65 -7.03 -8.68
CA PRO A 300 -0.58 -6.62 -7.99
C PRO A 300 -0.44 -5.20 -7.42
N GLU A 301 -1.47 -4.36 -7.56
CA GLU A 301 -1.42 -2.96 -7.12
C GLU A 301 -1.14 -2.80 -5.62
N ASP A 302 -1.47 -3.84 -4.84
CA ASP A 302 -1.31 -3.96 -3.40
C ASP A 302 -0.06 -4.75 -2.98
N ALA A 303 0.78 -5.18 -3.93
CA ALA A 303 2.02 -5.85 -3.63
C ALA A 303 2.99 -4.94 -2.87
N ARG A 304 3.58 -5.47 -1.80
CA ARG A 304 4.56 -4.76 -0.97
C ARG A 304 5.97 -5.16 -1.37
N THR A 305 6.81 -4.15 -1.61
CA THR A 305 8.24 -4.35 -1.78
C THR A 305 8.91 -4.54 -0.41
N LEU A 306 9.51 -5.70 -0.15
CA LEU A 306 10.10 -6.05 1.15
C LEU A 306 11.48 -6.69 0.98
N ILE A 307 12.36 -6.47 1.96
CA ILE A 307 13.59 -7.24 2.15
C ILE A 307 13.52 -7.89 3.53
N LEU A 308 13.55 -9.22 3.56
CA LEU A 308 13.37 -10.03 4.76
C LEU A 308 14.61 -10.92 4.99
N PRO A 309 14.98 -11.24 6.23
CA PRO A 309 16.07 -12.18 6.50
C PRO A 309 15.79 -13.56 5.89
N GLY A 310 16.79 -14.16 5.26
CA GLY A 310 16.72 -15.51 4.67
C GLY A 310 17.05 -16.63 5.66
N PRO A 311 17.14 -17.88 5.18
CA PRO A 311 17.52 -19.05 5.98
C PRO A 311 18.96 -19.00 6.50
N GLY A 312 19.89 -18.50 5.69
CA GLY A 312 21.30 -18.35 6.05
C GLY A 312 21.64 -16.99 6.66
N GLU A 313 22.79 -16.92 7.34
CA GLU A 313 23.28 -15.70 7.99
C GLU A 313 23.44 -14.53 7.02
N GLY A 314 23.97 -14.78 5.82
CA GLY A 314 24.14 -13.78 4.76
C GLY A 314 23.07 -13.84 3.67
N GLU A 315 21.89 -14.40 3.98
CA GLU A 315 20.80 -14.56 3.00
C GLU A 315 19.63 -13.62 3.27
N ALA A 316 18.94 -13.21 2.21
CA ALA A 316 17.73 -12.40 2.29
C ALA A 316 16.71 -12.84 1.24
N TRP A 317 15.44 -12.68 1.56
CA TRP A 317 14.34 -12.69 0.59
C TRP A 317 14.06 -11.27 0.14
N ILE A 318 13.86 -11.07 -1.15
CA ILE A 318 13.33 -9.82 -1.71
C ILE A 318 11.97 -10.14 -2.33
N VAL A 319 10.94 -9.40 -1.93
CA VAL A 319 9.57 -9.59 -2.40
C VAL A 319 9.12 -8.32 -3.09
N ASP A 320 8.62 -8.42 -4.32
CA ASP A 320 8.12 -7.29 -5.11
C ASP A 320 7.12 -7.77 -6.18
N GLY A 321 6.03 -8.42 -5.74
CA GLY A 321 5.14 -9.18 -6.63
C GLY A 321 5.73 -10.53 -7.09
N VAL A 322 7.06 -10.63 -7.16
CA VAL A 322 7.83 -11.86 -7.30
C VAL A 322 8.64 -12.14 -6.04
N VAL A 323 9.31 -13.30 -5.98
CA VAL A 323 10.27 -13.62 -4.90
C VAL A 323 11.66 -13.81 -5.49
N LEU A 324 12.63 -13.13 -4.90
CA LEU A 324 14.06 -13.34 -5.13
C LEU A 324 14.72 -13.81 -3.82
N ARG A 325 15.79 -14.57 -3.95
CA ARG A 325 16.68 -14.96 -2.86
C ARG A 325 18.06 -14.39 -3.12
N TYR A 326 18.53 -13.51 -2.26
CA TYR A 326 19.93 -13.12 -2.20
C TYR A 326 20.71 -14.18 -1.43
N GLN A 327 21.63 -14.87 -2.12
CA GLN A 327 22.47 -15.90 -1.53
C GLN A 327 23.82 -15.92 -2.21
N GLY A 328 24.90 -16.02 -1.42
CA GLY A 328 26.26 -16.13 -1.96
C GLY A 328 26.72 -14.90 -2.74
N GLY A 329 26.14 -13.72 -2.48
CA GLY A 329 26.50 -12.49 -3.18
C GLY A 329 25.65 -12.18 -4.41
N GLU A 330 24.66 -13.00 -4.76
CA GLU A 330 23.86 -12.85 -5.97
C GLU A 330 22.35 -12.96 -5.68
N PRO A 331 21.50 -12.13 -6.31
CA PRO A 331 20.05 -12.32 -6.30
C PRO A 331 19.62 -13.37 -7.32
N LYS A 332 18.85 -14.37 -6.89
CA LYS A 332 18.27 -15.43 -7.73
C LYS A 332 16.77 -15.40 -7.68
N LYS A 333 16.11 -15.53 -8.84
CA LYS A 333 14.65 -15.62 -8.92
C LYS A 333 14.17 -16.95 -8.37
N ILE A 334 13.07 -16.92 -7.64
CA ILE A 334 12.38 -18.08 -7.09
C ILE A 334 11.06 -18.25 -7.82
N ASP A 335 10.71 -19.49 -8.16
CA ASP A 335 9.42 -19.79 -8.77
C ASP A 335 8.27 -19.36 -7.85
N PRO A 336 7.19 -18.80 -8.39
CA PRO A 336 6.06 -18.35 -7.58
C PRO A 336 5.36 -19.55 -6.90
N PRO A 337 4.66 -19.32 -5.77
CA PRO A 337 3.92 -20.39 -5.07
C PRO A 337 2.83 -21.05 -5.92
N ALA A 338 2.29 -20.33 -6.90
CA ALA A 338 1.38 -20.84 -7.90
C ALA A 338 1.67 -20.18 -9.26
N LYS A 339 1.39 -20.90 -10.36
CA LYS A 339 1.68 -20.41 -11.71
C LYS A 339 0.87 -19.14 -12.00
N GLY A 340 1.58 -18.04 -12.27
CA GLY A 340 0.97 -16.74 -12.59
C GLY A 340 0.53 -15.92 -11.37
N ALA A 341 0.70 -16.45 -10.16
CA ALA A 341 0.32 -15.74 -8.94
C ALA A 341 1.40 -14.72 -8.55
N GLY A 342 0.96 -13.48 -8.29
CA GLY A 342 1.81 -12.44 -7.70
C GLY A 342 1.82 -12.53 -6.17
N VAL A 343 2.97 -12.33 -5.54
CA VAL A 343 3.09 -12.29 -4.08
C VAL A 343 2.74 -10.88 -3.58
N LEU A 344 1.67 -10.79 -2.80
CA LEU A 344 1.17 -9.53 -2.24
C LEU A 344 2.04 -9.06 -1.06
N THR A 345 2.35 -9.97 -0.15
CA THR A 345 3.19 -9.68 1.01
C THR A 345 3.78 -10.97 1.57
N ALA A 346 4.78 -10.84 2.43
CA ALA A 346 5.46 -11.97 3.02
C ALA A 346 6.07 -11.64 4.38
N SER A 347 6.41 -12.68 5.13
CA SER A 347 7.15 -12.59 6.38
C SER A 347 8.07 -13.79 6.54
N ALA A 348 9.27 -13.57 7.08
CA ALA A 348 10.27 -14.62 7.26
C ALA A 348 10.30 -15.09 8.71
N ALA A 349 10.23 -16.40 8.90
CA ALA A 349 10.35 -17.05 10.19
C ALA A 349 11.82 -17.16 10.64
N PRO A 350 12.10 -17.28 11.95
CA PRO A 350 13.44 -17.50 12.48
C PRO A 350 14.14 -18.76 11.94
N ASP A 351 13.39 -19.78 11.53
CA ASP A 351 13.93 -20.99 10.91
C ASP A 351 14.28 -20.83 9.43
N GLY A 352 14.01 -19.65 8.84
CA GLY A 352 14.23 -19.37 7.42
C GLY A 352 13.03 -19.58 6.52
N THR A 353 11.93 -20.15 7.03
CA THR A 353 10.70 -20.36 6.27
C THR A 353 10.13 -19.01 5.82
N LEU A 354 9.86 -18.87 4.52
CA LEU A 354 9.17 -17.69 3.99
C LEU A 354 7.67 -17.96 3.93
N TRP A 355 6.88 -17.19 4.66
CA TRP A 355 5.42 -17.19 4.56
C TRP A 355 5.00 -16.08 3.60
N ALA A 356 4.23 -16.41 2.58
CA ALA A 356 3.83 -15.49 1.53
C ALA A 356 2.34 -15.59 1.22
N ILE A 357 1.71 -14.45 0.91
CA ILE A 357 0.34 -14.39 0.42
C ILE A 357 0.38 -14.18 -1.09
N ALA A 358 -0.29 -15.06 -1.83
CA ALA A 358 -0.46 -14.95 -3.28
C ALA A 358 -1.89 -15.34 -3.65
N ASP A 359 -2.56 -14.50 -4.46
CA ASP A 359 -3.97 -14.64 -4.85
C ASP A 359 -4.94 -14.88 -3.66
N GLY A 360 -4.61 -14.31 -2.50
CA GLY A 360 -5.38 -14.46 -1.25
C GLY A 360 -5.19 -15.80 -0.54
N ALA A 361 -4.35 -16.71 -1.04
CA ALA A 361 -3.94 -17.93 -0.35
C ALA A 361 -2.62 -17.73 0.39
N LEU A 362 -2.43 -18.46 1.49
CA LEU A 362 -1.20 -18.47 2.28
C LEU A 362 -0.32 -19.65 1.87
N PHE A 363 0.96 -19.37 1.64
CA PHE A 363 1.97 -20.37 1.30
C PHE A 363 3.16 -20.27 2.25
N ALA A 364 3.76 -21.40 2.57
CA ALA A 364 5.03 -21.50 3.27
C ALA A 364 6.08 -22.08 2.32
N ARG A 365 7.24 -21.43 2.21
CA ARG A 365 8.41 -21.98 1.52
C ARG A 365 9.38 -22.57 2.52
N LYS A 366 9.54 -23.89 2.49
CA LYS A 366 10.52 -24.62 3.29
C LYS A 366 11.57 -25.21 2.35
N GLY A 367 12.79 -24.70 2.42
CA GLY A 367 13.83 -25.02 1.44
C GLY A 367 13.42 -24.58 0.04
N GLU A 368 13.27 -25.54 -0.88
CA GLU A 368 12.94 -25.27 -2.28
C GLU A 368 11.46 -25.44 -2.64
N ALA A 369 10.64 -25.98 -1.73
CA ALA A 369 9.23 -26.28 -1.99
C ALA A 369 8.30 -25.22 -1.41
N TRP A 370 7.27 -24.87 -2.18
CA TRP A 370 6.11 -24.14 -1.69
C TRP A 370 5.03 -25.12 -1.23
N GLU A 371 4.51 -24.91 -0.03
CA GLU A 371 3.39 -25.65 0.54
C GLU A 371 2.25 -24.66 0.80
N GLN A 372 1.07 -24.91 0.25
CA GLN A 372 -0.11 -24.12 0.61
C GLN A 372 -0.51 -24.46 2.04
N ALA A 373 -0.57 -23.45 2.90
CA ALA A 373 -1.02 -23.61 4.26
C ALA A 373 -2.55 -23.47 4.29
N PRO A 374 -3.30 -24.52 4.67
CA PRO A 374 -4.75 -24.47 4.65
C PRO A 374 -5.26 -23.43 5.65
N LEU A 375 -6.00 -22.46 5.15
CA LEU A 375 -6.81 -21.53 5.95
C LEU A 375 -8.23 -22.08 6.12
N PRO A 376 -9.02 -21.56 7.07
CA PRO A 376 -10.44 -21.92 7.18
C PRO A 376 -11.20 -21.70 5.87
N ASP A 377 -12.22 -22.54 5.61
CA ASP A 377 -12.90 -22.57 4.31
C ASP A 377 -13.49 -21.22 3.89
N GLY A 378 -13.11 -20.77 2.69
CA GLY A 378 -13.60 -19.53 2.07
C GLY A 378 -12.95 -18.25 2.60
N VAL A 379 -11.92 -18.36 3.43
CA VAL A 379 -11.18 -17.22 3.98
C VAL A 379 -9.99 -16.88 3.08
N LYS A 380 -9.81 -15.59 2.78
CA LYS A 380 -8.63 -15.06 2.06
C LYS A 380 -7.69 -14.38 3.05
N ALA A 381 -6.39 -14.61 2.90
CA ALA A 381 -5.36 -13.90 3.63
C ALA A 381 -5.14 -12.49 3.07
N GLU A 382 -4.95 -11.54 3.97
CA GLU A 382 -4.75 -10.11 3.69
C GLU A 382 -3.38 -9.64 4.16
N ASP A 383 -2.90 -10.18 5.29
CA ASP A 383 -1.57 -9.88 5.83
C ASP A 383 -0.99 -11.09 6.58
N VAL A 384 0.34 -11.20 6.60
CA VAL A 384 1.03 -12.25 7.34
C VAL A 384 2.24 -11.68 8.08
N ALA A 385 2.43 -12.10 9.33
CA ALA A 385 3.62 -11.78 10.08
C ALA A 385 4.07 -12.95 10.96
N VAL A 386 5.38 -13.15 11.08
CA VAL A 386 5.97 -14.18 11.93
C VAL A 386 6.71 -13.55 13.10
N GLY A 387 6.38 -13.98 14.32
CA GLY A 387 7.06 -13.56 15.53
C GLY A 387 8.44 -14.20 15.71
N SER A 388 9.26 -13.62 16.57
CA SER A 388 10.58 -14.18 16.92
C SER A 388 10.49 -15.54 17.63
N ASP A 389 9.33 -15.89 18.17
CA ASP A 389 9.02 -17.19 18.76
C ASP A 389 8.55 -18.23 17.73
N GLY A 390 8.50 -17.86 16.44
CA GLY A 390 8.01 -18.70 15.35
C GLY A 390 6.48 -18.72 15.19
N ALA A 391 5.72 -17.97 15.99
CA ALA A 391 4.28 -17.86 15.81
C ALA A 391 3.95 -17.16 14.49
N VAL A 392 3.11 -17.79 13.66
CA VAL A 392 2.64 -17.23 12.40
C VAL A 392 1.26 -16.62 12.64
N TRP A 393 1.15 -15.32 12.40
CA TRP A 393 -0.08 -14.55 12.51
C TRP A 393 -0.57 -14.19 11.11
N VAL A 394 -1.86 -14.37 10.87
CA VAL A 394 -2.48 -14.10 9.57
C VAL A 394 -3.74 -13.28 9.77
N ALA A 395 -3.84 -12.16 9.08
CA ALA A 395 -5.09 -11.41 8.98
C ALA A 395 -5.87 -12.01 7.82
N ALA A 396 -7.06 -12.57 8.09
CA ALA A 396 -7.81 -13.27 7.07
C ALA A 396 -9.30 -13.33 7.40
N GLY A 397 -10.16 -12.97 6.45
CA GLY A 397 -11.62 -13.13 6.57
C GLY A 397 -12.22 -12.40 7.77
N GLY A 398 -11.71 -11.19 8.07
CA GLY A 398 -12.14 -10.42 9.23
C GLY A 398 -11.70 -11.02 10.58
N ALA A 399 -10.66 -11.86 10.62
CA ALA A 399 -10.11 -12.37 11.87
C ALA A 399 -8.57 -12.32 11.86
N ILE A 400 -7.98 -12.32 13.05
CA ILE A 400 -6.58 -12.68 13.25
C ILE A 400 -6.53 -14.17 13.55
N LEU A 401 -5.76 -14.90 12.77
CA LEU A 401 -5.49 -16.31 12.93
C LEU A 401 -4.05 -16.49 13.45
N LYS A 402 -3.82 -17.52 14.25
CA LYS A 402 -2.49 -17.88 14.78
C LYS A 402 -2.18 -19.35 14.50
N HIS A 403 -0.93 -19.65 14.20
CA HIS A 403 -0.38 -21.00 14.16
C HIS A 403 1.01 -21.04 14.80
N GLY A 404 1.25 -21.97 15.73
CA GLY A 404 2.56 -22.22 16.32
C GLY A 404 2.99 -21.19 17.36
N GLY A 405 4.31 -21.17 17.61
CA GLY A 405 4.97 -20.34 18.60
C GLY A 405 5.26 -21.06 19.92
N ALA A 406 6.34 -20.67 20.60
CA ALA A 406 6.75 -21.29 21.86
C ALA A 406 5.68 -21.20 22.98
N SER A 407 4.76 -20.23 22.89
CA SER A 407 3.67 -20.02 23.85
C SER A 407 2.51 -21.01 23.74
N GLU A 408 2.32 -21.71 22.61
CA GLU A 408 1.25 -22.71 22.45
C GLU A 408 1.48 -23.97 23.30
N ALA A 409 2.70 -24.20 23.78
CA ALA A 409 2.99 -25.31 24.70
C ALA A 409 2.31 -25.16 26.08
N ALA A 410 1.70 -24.01 26.40
CA ALA A 410 1.13 -23.72 27.72
C ALA A 410 -0.38 -23.96 27.87
N GLY A 411 -1.06 -24.56 26.88
CA GLY A 411 -2.38 -25.21 27.08
C GLY A 411 -3.59 -24.31 27.35
N ALA A 412 -3.53 -23.00 27.10
CA ALA A 412 -4.73 -22.16 27.14
C ALA A 412 -5.58 -22.39 25.88
N ALA A 413 -6.71 -23.09 26.02
CA ALA A 413 -7.64 -23.29 24.92
C ALA A 413 -8.21 -21.93 24.46
N PRO A 414 -8.03 -21.54 23.19
CA PRO A 414 -8.61 -20.30 22.68
C PRO A 414 -10.14 -20.40 22.71
N GLY A 415 -10.80 -19.31 23.12
CA GLY A 415 -12.25 -19.20 23.04
C GLY A 415 -12.72 -19.40 21.60
N THR A 416 -13.91 -19.99 21.43
CA THR A 416 -14.48 -20.22 20.09
C THR A 416 -14.87 -18.90 19.43
N ILE A 417 -13.97 -18.35 18.62
CA ILE A 417 -14.28 -17.20 17.76
C ILE A 417 -14.89 -17.75 16.48
N GLN A 418 -16.16 -17.42 16.24
CA GLN A 418 -16.78 -17.74 14.96
C GLN A 418 -16.22 -16.81 13.90
N LEU A 419 -15.51 -17.39 12.93
CA LEU A 419 -15.10 -16.69 11.75
C LEU A 419 -16.35 -16.16 11.05
N GLN A 420 -16.48 -14.84 10.99
CA GLN A 420 -17.47 -14.25 10.12
C GLN A 420 -17.04 -14.58 8.69
N LYS A 421 -17.75 -15.49 8.02
CA LYS A 421 -17.78 -15.47 6.56
C LYS A 421 -18.39 -14.12 6.22
N GLY A 422 -17.52 -13.13 6.00
CA GLY A 422 -17.97 -11.78 5.70
C GLY A 422 -19.01 -11.88 4.59
N PRO A 423 -20.15 -11.16 4.67
CA PRO A 423 -21.02 -11.06 3.51
C PRO A 423 -20.13 -10.65 2.34
N PRO A 424 -20.26 -11.30 1.17
CA PRO A 424 -19.39 -11.02 0.03
C PRO A 424 -19.34 -9.50 -0.11
N PRO A 425 -18.13 -8.89 -0.11
CA PRO A 425 -18.00 -7.44 -0.11
C PRO A 425 -18.93 -6.94 -1.20
N LYS A 426 -19.91 -6.10 -0.83
CA LYS A 426 -20.89 -5.60 -1.79
C LYS A 426 -20.06 -5.13 -2.97
N PRO A 427 -20.25 -5.70 -4.18
CA PRO A 427 -19.41 -5.36 -5.31
C PRO A 427 -19.33 -3.85 -5.33
N LYS A 428 -18.11 -3.29 -5.28
CA LYS A 428 -17.91 -1.86 -5.49
C LYS A 428 -18.54 -1.64 -6.85
N THR A 429 -19.78 -1.16 -6.86
CA THR A 429 -20.46 -0.85 -8.09
C THR A 429 -19.58 0.23 -8.65
N ASN A 430 -18.93 -0.05 -9.79
CA ASN A 430 -18.18 0.95 -10.53
C ASN A 430 -19.20 2.04 -10.87
N ARG A 431 -19.35 2.99 -9.94
CA ARG A 431 -20.26 4.10 -10.10
C ARG A 431 -19.61 4.91 -11.21
N PRO A 432 -20.26 5.04 -12.37
CA PRO A 432 -19.73 5.87 -13.43
C PRO A 432 -19.55 7.28 -12.85
N PHE A 433 -18.49 7.96 -13.29
CA PHE A 433 -18.31 9.36 -12.92
C PHE A 433 -19.59 10.14 -13.21
N PRO A 434 -20.00 11.06 -12.31
CA PRO A 434 -21.19 11.87 -12.52
C PRO A 434 -21.14 12.52 -13.91
N LYS A 435 -22.17 12.30 -14.72
CA LYS A 435 -22.30 13.00 -16.00
C LYS A 435 -22.72 14.46 -15.73
N PRO A 436 -22.43 15.41 -16.63
CA PRO A 436 -23.05 16.73 -16.57
C PRO A 436 -24.58 16.61 -16.45
N GLY A 437 -25.20 17.46 -15.62
CA GLY A 437 -26.65 17.52 -15.49
C GLY A 437 -27.32 17.99 -16.78
N GLY A 438 -28.63 17.74 -16.89
CA GLY A 438 -29.38 18.07 -18.10
C GLY A 438 -30.87 17.75 -18.02
N PRO A 439 -31.65 18.11 -19.05
CA PRO A 439 -33.10 17.86 -19.08
C PRO A 439 -33.45 16.37 -19.11
N GLU A 440 -32.58 15.53 -19.66
CA GLU A 440 -32.76 14.07 -19.70
C GLU A 440 -32.22 13.36 -18.44
N CYS A 441 -31.64 14.11 -17.51
CA CYS A 441 -31.10 13.52 -16.30
C CYS A 441 -32.22 13.05 -15.38
N PRO A 442 -32.28 11.75 -14.98
CA PRO A 442 -33.30 11.25 -14.07
C PRO A 442 -33.31 11.98 -12.73
N GLN A 443 -32.11 12.35 -12.25
CA GLN A 443 -31.93 13.06 -10.99
C GLN A 443 -30.87 14.14 -11.13
N ASN A 444 -31.33 15.38 -11.38
CA ASN A 444 -30.44 16.54 -11.34
C ASN A 444 -30.02 16.80 -9.88
N LEU A 445 -28.71 16.85 -9.66
CA LEU A 445 -28.09 17.19 -8.38
C LEU A 445 -27.28 18.47 -8.56
N VAL A 446 -27.60 19.50 -7.78
CA VAL A 446 -26.80 20.73 -7.75
C VAL A 446 -25.80 20.60 -6.60
N VAL A 447 -24.53 20.37 -6.93
CA VAL A 447 -23.43 20.35 -5.95
C VAL A 447 -23.08 21.81 -5.62
N LEU A 448 -23.38 22.21 -4.39
CA LEU A 448 -23.22 23.59 -3.93
C LEU A 448 -21.83 23.84 -3.36
N TYR A 449 -21.36 22.95 -2.48
CA TYR A 449 -20.05 23.04 -1.84
C TYR A 449 -19.45 21.66 -1.62
N THR A 450 -18.14 21.62 -1.73
CA THR A 450 -17.34 20.51 -1.22
C THR A 450 -17.01 20.78 0.24
N PHE A 451 -17.23 19.81 1.12
CA PHE A 451 -16.79 19.94 2.51
C PHE A 451 -15.27 19.92 2.56
N SER A 452 -14.70 20.85 3.33
CA SER A 452 -13.35 20.64 3.83
C SER A 452 -13.36 19.46 4.78
N LYS A 453 -12.21 18.76 4.88
CA LYS A 453 -12.07 17.63 5.81
C LYS A 453 -12.29 18.05 7.28
N THR A 454 -12.12 19.33 7.60
CA THR A 454 -12.25 19.92 8.95
C THR A 454 -13.64 20.48 9.25
N ALA A 455 -14.56 20.53 8.28
CA ALA A 455 -15.91 21.02 8.52
C ALA A 455 -16.67 20.00 9.40
N PRO A 456 -17.27 20.44 10.52
CA PRO A 456 -17.98 19.54 11.43
C PRO A 456 -19.20 18.93 10.74
N ASP A 457 -19.62 17.75 11.18
CA ASP A 457 -20.74 17.01 10.55
C ASP A 457 -22.05 17.79 10.58
N ASP A 458 -22.24 18.65 11.58
CA ASP A 458 -23.43 19.47 11.83
C ASP A 458 -23.36 20.88 11.23
N TYR A 459 -22.33 21.20 10.43
CA TYR A 459 -22.20 22.52 9.78
C TYR A 459 -23.47 22.93 9.02
N ASP A 460 -23.95 24.15 9.23
CA ASP A 460 -25.30 24.59 8.85
C ASP A 460 -25.35 25.51 7.62
N PHE A 461 -24.21 25.83 7.01
CA PHE A 461 -24.11 26.61 5.76
C PHE A 461 -24.76 28.00 5.81
N PRO A 462 -24.30 28.88 6.72
CA PRO A 462 -24.96 30.16 6.99
C PRO A 462 -25.03 31.08 5.75
N LEU A 463 -24.02 31.06 4.88
CA LEU A 463 -24.01 31.86 3.65
C LEU A 463 -25.04 31.37 2.63
N THR A 464 -25.17 30.04 2.46
CA THR A 464 -26.18 29.46 1.57
C THR A 464 -27.58 29.68 2.09
N ARG A 465 -27.79 29.50 3.39
CA ARG A 465 -29.04 29.81 4.08
C ARG A 465 -29.47 31.25 3.84
N LYS A 466 -28.54 32.20 4.00
CA LYS A 466 -28.77 33.62 3.73
C LYS A 466 -29.14 33.87 2.27
N ALA A 467 -28.46 33.23 1.32
CA ALA A 467 -28.73 33.36 -0.12
C ALA A 467 -30.11 32.81 -0.53
N LEU A 468 -30.60 31.79 0.18
CA LEU A 468 -31.88 31.13 -0.11
C LEU A 468 -33.06 31.73 0.67
N LYS A 469 -32.80 32.63 1.62
CA LYS A 469 -33.85 33.27 2.42
C LYS A 469 -34.78 34.12 1.54
N GLY A 470 -36.08 33.87 1.62
CA GLY A 470 -37.13 34.48 0.83
C GLY A 470 -37.42 33.77 -0.50
N HIS A 471 -36.61 32.78 -0.90
CA HIS A 471 -36.72 32.13 -2.20
C HIS A 471 -37.53 30.84 -2.14
N THR A 472 -38.84 30.98 -1.93
CA THR A 472 -39.76 29.85 -1.81
C THR A 472 -39.92 29.04 -3.10
N GLU A 473 -39.50 29.57 -4.25
CA GLU A 473 -39.42 28.82 -5.51
C GLU A 473 -38.52 27.57 -5.42
N PHE A 474 -37.58 27.53 -4.48
CA PHE A 474 -36.74 26.36 -4.21
C PHE A 474 -37.38 25.36 -3.24
N SER A 475 -38.63 25.53 -2.82
CA SER A 475 -39.30 24.60 -1.89
C SER A 475 -39.37 23.14 -2.38
N PRO A 476 -39.38 22.83 -3.69
CA PRO A 476 -39.29 21.46 -4.16
C PRO A 476 -37.87 20.85 -4.06
N ALA A 477 -36.85 21.65 -3.77
CA ALA A 477 -35.48 21.17 -3.64
C ALA A 477 -35.25 20.49 -2.29
N ARG A 478 -34.56 19.35 -2.30
CA ARG A 478 -34.12 18.65 -1.08
C ARG A 478 -32.64 18.92 -0.85
N PHE A 479 -32.34 19.75 0.14
CA PHE A 479 -30.96 20.09 0.51
C PHE A 479 -30.38 18.97 1.37
N VAL A 480 -29.25 18.42 0.95
CA VAL A 480 -28.66 17.21 1.52
C VAL A 480 -27.14 17.35 1.65
N VAL A 481 -26.58 16.64 2.62
CA VAL A 481 -25.16 16.31 2.64
C VAL A 481 -25.02 14.92 2.05
N THR A 482 -24.25 14.81 0.98
CA THR A 482 -24.01 13.55 0.29
C THR A 482 -22.57 13.10 0.48
N ARG A 483 -22.32 11.80 0.32
CA ARG A 483 -20.98 11.22 0.28
C ARG A 483 -20.76 10.56 -1.07
N ASP A 484 -19.70 10.99 -1.76
CA ASP A 484 -19.27 10.37 -3.00
C ASP A 484 -17.75 10.27 -3.05
N MET A 485 -17.24 9.10 -3.43
CA MET A 485 -15.80 8.77 -3.44
C MET A 485 -15.04 9.19 -2.17
N GLY A 486 -15.67 9.04 -1.00
CA GLY A 486 -15.09 9.42 0.31
C GLY A 486 -15.08 10.92 0.61
N GLN A 487 -15.58 11.75 -0.30
CA GLN A 487 -15.72 13.19 -0.12
C GLN A 487 -17.18 13.55 0.22
N ARG A 488 -17.36 14.54 1.11
CA ARG A 488 -18.67 15.06 1.48
C ARG A 488 -19.01 16.29 0.65
N PHE A 489 -20.25 16.39 0.20
CA PHE A 489 -20.75 17.51 -0.57
C PHE A 489 -22.04 18.03 0.04
N PHE A 490 -22.19 19.36 0.10
CA PHE A 490 -23.50 19.96 0.30
C PHE A 490 -24.13 20.14 -1.08
N ALA A 491 -25.30 19.55 -1.27
CA ALA A 491 -25.96 19.50 -2.56
C ALA A 491 -27.48 19.65 -2.42
N ALA A 492 -28.16 19.80 -3.54
CA ALA A 492 -29.61 19.82 -3.60
C ALA A 492 -30.11 18.89 -4.71
N PHE A 493 -31.00 17.96 -4.37
CA PHE A 493 -31.80 17.26 -5.35
C PHE A 493 -32.91 18.18 -5.82
N VAL A 494 -33.03 18.36 -7.13
CA VAL A 494 -34.02 19.24 -7.73
C VAL A 494 -34.84 18.46 -8.76
N PRO A 495 -36.18 18.68 -8.83
CA PRO A 495 -37.06 17.91 -9.70
C PRO A 495 -36.93 18.26 -11.18
N SER A 496 -36.26 19.36 -11.54
CA SER A 496 -36.13 19.79 -12.92
C SER A 496 -34.81 20.49 -13.21
N TRP A 497 -34.39 20.40 -14.47
CA TRP A 497 -33.21 21.09 -14.99
C TRP A 497 -33.32 22.63 -14.89
N ALA A 498 -34.51 23.17 -15.10
CA ALA A 498 -34.77 24.60 -14.98
C ALA A 498 -34.57 25.09 -13.53
N LEU A 499 -35.06 24.34 -12.55
CA LEU A 499 -34.84 24.66 -11.14
C LEU A 499 -33.36 24.50 -10.77
N ALA A 500 -32.69 23.49 -11.31
CA ALA A 500 -31.25 23.27 -11.12
C ALA A 500 -30.42 24.49 -11.55
N LYS A 501 -30.66 25.01 -12.76
CA LYS A 501 -30.00 26.21 -13.27
C LYS A 501 -30.30 27.45 -12.43
N THR A 502 -31.56 27.62 -12.04
CA THR A 502 -31.98 28.77 -11.23
C THR A 502 -31.29 28.74 -9.86
N LEU A 503 -31.21 27.57 -9.23
CA LEU A 503 -30.51 27.39 -7.95
C LEU A 503 -29.00 27.62 -8.11
N GLN A 504 -28.39 27.05 -9.15
CA GLN A 504 -26.96 27.22 -9.44
C GLN A 504 -26.59 28.70 -9.60
N GLU A 505 -27.31 29.45 -10.44
CA GLU A 505 -27.03 30.87 -10.68
C GLU A 505 -27.29 31.73 -9.44
N ARG A 506 -28.33 31.39 -8.66
CA ARG A 506 -28.60 32.08 -7.39
C ARG A 506 -27.43 31.97 -6.42
N ILE A 507 -26.95 30.75 -6.19
CA ILE A 507 -25.84 30.49 -5.26
C ILE A 507 -24.55 31.13 -5.75
N LYS A 508 -24.27 31.04 -7.06
CA LYS A 508 -23.10 31.66 -7.68
C LYS A 508 -23.08 33.19 -7.52
N THR A 509 -24.25 33.83 -7.58
CA THR A 509 -24.38 35.29 -7.43
C THR A 509 -24.27 35.72 -5.97
N ASP A 510 -24.93 35.03 -5.06
CA ASP A 510 -25.08 35.48 -3.67
C ASP A 510 -23.99 34.96 -2.72
N VAL A 511 -23.32 33.87 -3.06
CA VAL A 511 -22.25 33.30 -2.24
C VAL A 511 -20.91 33.45 -2.93
N GLN A 512 -20.17 34.47 -2.50
CA GLN A 512 -18.87 34.83 -3.04
C GLN A 512 -17.91 33.63 -3.03
N GLY A 513 -17.29 33.36 -4.17
CA GLY A 513 -16.33 32.27 -4.35
C GLY A 513 -16.96 30.89 -4.55
N SER A 514 -18.30 30.77 -4.54
CA SER A 514 -18.97 29.51 -4.86
C SER A 514 -18.93 29.24 -6.37
N THR A 515 -18.71 27.98 -6.73
CA THR A 515 -18.74 27.49 -8.12
C THR A 515 -19.66 26.27 -8.20
N PRO A 516 -20.98 26.43 -7.98
CA PRO A 516 -21.90 25.30 -7.96
C PRO A 516 -21.92 24.60 -9.32
N GLN A 517 -22.05 23.28 -9.30
CA GLN A 517 -22.10 22.44 -10.50
C GLN A 517 -23.38 21.63 -10.52
N ILE A 518 -23.97 21.41 -11.70
CA ILE A 518 -25.11 20.52 -11.85
C ILE A 518 -24.63 19.24 -12.49
N VAL A 519 -24.85 18.13 -11.81
CA VAL A 519 -24.46 16.79 -12.24
C VAL A 519 -25.67 15.86 -12.26
N CYS A 520 -25.57 14.80 -13.05
CA CYS A 520 -26.53 13.72 -13.09
C CYS A 520 -26.03 12.55 -12.24
N ALA A 521 -26.51 12.47 -11.00
CA ALA A 521 -26.05 11.49 -10.02
C ALA A 521 -27.08 11.24 -8.91
N GLU A 522 -27.02 10.04 -8.34
CA GLU A 522 -27.77 9.62 -7.15
C GLU A 522 -26.77 9.20 -6.05
N PRO A 523 -26.06 10.15 -5.42
CA PRO A 523 -25.09 9.84 -4.39
C PRO A 523 -25.78 9.36 -3.10
N GLU A 524 -25.00 8.77 -2.21
CA GLU A 524 -25.48 8.38 -0.88
C GLU A 524 -25.77 9.64 -0.04
N VAL A 525 -26.97 9.71 0.53
CA VAL A 525 -27.38 10.82 1.42
C VAL A 525 -26.93 10.49 2.83
N VAL A 526 -26.03 11.32 3.38
CA VAL A 526 -25.56 11.23 4.77
C VAL A 526 -26.57 11.87 5.71
N ARG A 527 -27.08 13.05 5.35
CA ARG A 527 -28.17 13.73 6.08
C ARG A 527 -28.94 14.70 5.20
N GLU A 528 -30.18 14.97 5.56
CA GLU A 528 -31.01 16.00 4.95
C GLU A 528 -31.02 17.27 5.82
N LEU A 529 -30.89 18.44 5.18
CA LEU A 529 -30.93 19.75 5.84
C LEU A 529 -32.27 20.41 5.50
N LYS A 530 -33.20 20.39 6.45
CA LYS A 530 -34.52 21.01 6.27
C LYS A 530 -34.38 22.52 6.40
N LEU A 531 -34.30 23.22 5.28
CA LEU A 531 -34.23 24.69 5.24
C LEU A 531 -35.63 25.28 5.16
N ASP A 532 -35.99 26.12 6.13
CA ASP A 532 -37.13 27.01 5.99
C ASP A 532 -36.73 28.17 5.08
N LEU A 533 -37.13 28.08 3.81
CA LEU A 533 -36.78 29.08 2.80
C LEU A 533 -37.39 30.45 3.07
N LYS A 534 -38.39 30.59 3.94
CA LYS A 534 -38.93 31.91 4.31
C LYS A 534 -37.99 32.65 5.25
N THR A 535 -37.53 31.95 6.29
CA THR A 535 -36.70 32.52 7.35
C THR A 535 -35.21 32.41 7.07
N GLY A 536 -34.82 31.43 6.25
CA GLY A 536 -33.47 30.98 6.04
C GLY A 536 -32.95 30.13 7.21
N GLU A 537 -33.80 29.65 8.13
CA GLU A 537 -33.40 28.84 9.29
C GLU A 537 -33.39 27.33 8.99
N VAL A 538 -32.57 26.57 9.73
CA VAL A 538 -32.62 25.11 9.70
C VAL A 538 -33.72 24.65 10.65
N ALA A 539 -34.72 23.96 10.14
CA ALA A 539 -35.73 23.30 10.97
C ALA A 539 -35.07 22.15 11.74
N LYS A 540 -35.15 22.21 13.08
CA LYS A 540 -34.70 21.14 13.97
C LYS A 540 -35.60 19.91 13.88
#